data_AF-A0A918K2E0-F1
#
_entry.id   AF-A0A918K2E0-F1
#
_cell.length_a   1.000
_cell.length_b   1.000
_cell.length_c   1.000
_cell.angle_alpha   90.00
_cell.angle_beta   90.00
_cell.angle_gamma   90.00
#
_symmetry.space_group_name_H-M   'P 1'
#
loop_
_entity.id
_entity.type
_entity.pdbx_description
1 polymer ?
#
loop_
_entity_poly.entity_id
_entity_poly.type
_entity_poly.pdbx_seq_one_letter_code
_entity_poly.pdbx_strand_id
1 'polypeptide(L)'
;MATLSARSPGFLGELEKESARWAEHGYRAVDTNFLIKAITLSLSISGKRTSSVSRLTTASRESVAEGWERVRRGLERVVPLLSEQLLVPTSALLSSVSVLHPLIVFYGRLPVGARVDPEVEKGLLYWFLAASGSNRYGGATDSALTQDVNALDSDEPVRALLANLRLDENGFRVTARDLSGRNIQSPYIMLSYLAAAHSGAEDWWAGGPISVVAEGTDKLQYSSLHPAAQLRNHRNKYSSAEINELANIVFVSPHTAKNMIGNRSPAEYIKEVQADDLAAHAVPTADPRVLESDGFREFLVARRALLAGKISALLERFRPSFIDAGGASSPASEAPRRSLVLTGYGAGSRTLLLAEAHAGTQHWVGRIDTAELDAALDAAASGLDSDVTVAGETAPLTVDEDGTTLPVGPFRLRGTADQWRLALKEAFSDALPAADCPEGESRAWVGDAEEFLLADLGVQRA
;
A
#
# COMPACT_ATOMS: atom_id res chain seq x y z
N MET A 1 12.63 -4.63 23.92
CA MET A 1 13.56 -3.65 24.50
C MET A 1 14.20 -4.17 25.80
N ALA A 2 13.46 -4.29 26.91
CA ALA A 2 14.01 -4.74 28.20
C ALA A 2 14.74 -6.10 28.14
N THR A 3 14.19 -7.08 27.42
CA THR A 3 14.74 -8.43 27.31
C THR A 3 16.04 -8.52 26.49
N LEU A 4 16.20 -7.67 25.46
CA LEU A 4 17.41 -7.59 24.63
C LEU A 4 18.52 -6.84 25.37
N SER A 5 18.19 -5.72 26.02
CA SER A 5 19.14 -4.91 26.78
C SER A 5 19.67 -5.63 28.02
N ALA A 6 18.85 -6.48 28.67
CA ALA A 6 19.28 -7.33 29.78
C ALA A 6 20.22 -8.47 29.33
N ARG A 7 20.10 -8.93 28.07
CA ARG A 7 20.86 -10.07 27.54
C ARG A 7 22.11 -9.68 26.79
N SER A 8 22.25 -8.45 26.29
CA SER A 8 23.43 -7.96 25.59
C SER A 8 23.73 -6.50 26.00
N PRO A 9 24.49 -6.28 27.10
CA PRO A 9 24.85 -4.95 27.56
C PRO A 9 25.53 -4.14 26.45
N GLY A 10 25.09 -2.91 26.21
CA GLY A 10 25.64 -2.02 25.17
C GLY A 10 24.96 -2.12 23.80
N PHE A 11 24.17 -3.17 23.52
CA PHE A 11 23.53 -3.35 22.21
C PHE A 11 22.55 -2.23 21.85
N LEU A 12 21.82 -1.70 22.84
CA LEU A 12 20.94 -0.53 22.62
C LEU A 12 21.73 0.67 22.10
N GLY A 13 22.93 0.92 22.63
CA GLY A 13 23.80 2.00 22.17
C GLY A 13 24.33 1.77 20.75
N GLU A 14 24.46 0.53 20.29
CA GLU A 14 24.78 0.24 18.87
C GLU A 14 23.60 0.57 17.96
N LEU A 15 22.37 0.21 18.36
CA LEU A 15 21.17 0.54 17.60
C LEU A 15 20.94 2.06 17.52
N GLU A 16 21.18 2.78 18.61
CA GLU A 16 21.09 4.25 18.65
C GLU A 16 22.13 4.90 17.73
N LYS A 17 23.37 4.40 17.73
CA LYS A 17 24.43 4.89 16.81
C LYS A 17 24.07 4.63 15.35
N GLU A 18 23.57 3.44 15.03
CA GLU A 18 23.18 3.12 13.65
C GLU A 18 21.95 3.93 13.21
N SER A 19 20.98 4.13 14.10
CA SER A 19 19.83 5.01 13.84
C SER A 19 20.28 6.45 13.58
N ALA A 20 21.21 6.99 14.38
CA ALA A 20 21.78 8.32 14.18
C ALA A 20 22.50 8.43 12.83
N ARG A 21 23.31 7.42 12.46
CA ARG A 21 23.96 7.34 11.14
C ARG A 21 22.93 7.43 10.01
N TRP A 22 21.86 6.65 10.04
CA TRP A 22 20.85 6.70 8.97
C TRP A 22 20.01 7.98 8.99
N ALA A 23 19.81 8.59 10.16
CA ALA A 23 19.19 9.90 10.27
C ALA A 23 20.01 11.00 9.59
N GLU A 24 21.35 10.96 9.66
CA GLU A 24 22.25 11.87 8.93
C GLU A 24 22.17 11.68 7.41
N HIS A 25 21.83 10.47 6.95
CA HIS A 25 21.63 10.14 5.54
C HIS A 25 20.19 10.37 5.06
N GLY A 26 19.35 11.06 5.84
CA GLY A 26 17.96 11.38 5.49
C GLY A 26 16.94 10.30 5.85
N TYR A 27 17.34 9.18 6.46
CA TYR A 27 16.46 8.05 6.81
C TYR A 27 16.08 8.05 8.30
N ARG A 28 15.59 9.18 8.84
CA ARG A 28 15.27 9.33 10.28
C ARG A 28 14.26 8.33 10.83
N ALA A 29 13.34 7.84 9.99
CA ALA A 29 12.38 6.79 10.35
C ALA A 29 13.02 5.39 10.57
N VAL A 30 14.30 5.20 10.24
CA VAL A 30 15.09 4.03 10.62
C VAL A 30 15.50 4.21 12.09
N ASP A 31 14.51 4.12 12.97
CA ASP A 31 14.67 4.25 14.42
C ASP A 31 15.04 2.91 15.08
N THR A 32 15.26 2.92 16.40
CA THR A 32 15.60 1.70 17.14
C THR A 32 14.52 0.63 17.06
N ASN A 33 13.23 1.01 16.97
CA ASN A 33 12.13 0.04 16.84
C ASN A 33 12.13 -0.62 15.46
N PHE A 34 12.35 0.16 14.41
CA PHE A 34 12.54 -0.33 13.05
C PHE A 34 13.72 -1.31 12.99
N LEU A 35 14.86 -0.96 13.57
CA LEU A 35 16.05 -1.82 13.59
C LEU A 35 15.79 -3.14 14.35
N ILE A 36 15.10 -3.09 15.49
CA ILE A 36 14.69 -4.30 16.23
C ILE A 36 13.78 -5.18 15.37
N LYS A 37 12.83 -4.58 14.65
CA LYS A 37 11.94 -5.30 13.75
C LYS A 37 12.72 -5.94 12.60
N ALA A 38 13.64 -5.22 11.97
CA ALA A 38 14.52 -5.74 10.93
C ALA A 38 15.37 -6.91 11.41
N ILE A 39 15.94 -6.84 12.63
CA ILE A 39 16.68 -7.96 13.23
C ILE A 39 15.73 -9.15 13.38
N THR A 40 14.55 -8.94 13.96
CA THR A 40 13.54 -10.00 14.16
C THR A 40 13.18 -10.73 12.86
N LEU A 41 12.97 -9.97 11.79
CA LEU A 41 12.65 -10.53 10.47
C LEU A 41 13.86 -11.27 9.87
N SER A 42 15.08 -10.77 10.06
CA SER A 42 16.33 -11.37 9.57
C SER A 42 16.75 -12.65 10.31
N LEU A 43 16.18 -12.89 11.50
CA LEU A 43 16.33 -14.13 12.26
C LEU A 43 15.40 -15.25 11.78
N SER A 44 14.48 -14.97 10.87
CA SER A 44 13.57 -15.99 10.31
C SER A 44 14.38 -16.97 9.47
N ILE A 45 14.80 -18.05 10.11
CA ILE A 45 15.36 -19.25 9.48
C ILE A 45 14.20 -19.93 8.74
N SER A 46 14.44 -20.25 7.48
CA SER A 46 13.56 -21.03 6.59
C SER A 46 12.73 -22.09 7.35
N GLY A 47 11.41 -22.01 7.19
CA GLY A 47 10.52 -23.16 7.42
C GLY A 47 9.74 -23.28 8.75
N LYS A 48 9.80 -22.33 9.71
CA LYS A 48 8.95 -22.43 10.93
C LYS A 48 8.20 -21.12 11.27
N ARG A 49 6.87 -21.23 11.27
CA ARG A 49 5.89 -20.21 11.68
C ARG A 49 5.92 -20.00 13.20
N THR A 50 6.86 -19.22 13.72
CA THR A 50 6.83 -18.77 15.12
C THR A 50 6.46 -17.30 15.18
N SER A 51 5.78 -16.80 16.21
CA SER A 51 5.44 -15.36 16.31
C SER A 51 6.69 -14.49 16.56
N SER A 52 6.69 -13.26 16.05
CA SER A 52 7.83 -12.31 16.05
C SER A 52 8.42 -12.04 17.44
N VAL A 53 7.57 -11.99 18.48
CA VAL A 53 7.98 -11.66 19.86
C VAL A 53 8.61 -12.86 20.57
N SER A 54 8.09 -14.07 20.34
CA SER A 54 8.67 -15.30 20.91
C SER A 54 10.05 -15.62 20.31
N ARG A 55 10.32 -15.20 19.07
CA ARG A 55 11.61 -15.41 18.37
C ARG A 55 12.77 -14.64 19.01
N LEU A 56 12.60 -13.36 19.33
CA LEU A 56 13.65 -12.57 19.98
C LEU A 56 13.92 -13.02 21.43
N THR A 57 12.91 -13.53 22.14
CA THR A 57 13.08 -13.99 23.52
C THR A 57 13.68 -15.40 23.62
N THR A 58 13.65 -16.18 22.54
CA THR A 58 14.23 -17.54 22.45
C THR A 58 15.55 -17.61 21.67
N ALA A 59 15.86 -16.61 20.83
CA ALA A 59 17.10 -16.50 20.08
C ALA A 59 18.35 -16.43 20.97
N SER A 60 19.42 -17.15 20.58
CA SER A 60 20.73 -17.08 21.23
C SER A 60 21.39 -15.72 20.95
N ARG A 61 22.31 -15.29 21.82
CA ARG A 61 23.08 -14.04 21.62
C ARG A 61 23.81 -14.02 20.27
N GLU A 62 24.35 -15.16 19.85
CA GLU A 62 25.03 -15.34 18.56
C GLU A 62 24.08 -15.12 17.38
N SER A 63 22.85 -15.66 17.45
CA SER A 63 21.86 -15.46 16.40
C SER A 63 21.46 -14.00 16.27
N VAL A 64 21.29 -13.27 17.38
CA VAL A 64 20.98 -11.82 17.36
C VAL A 64 22.12 -11.01 16.73
N ALA A 65 23.39 -11.34 17.03
CA ALA A 65 24.54 -10.67 16.42
C ALA A 65 24.61 -10.93 14.89
N GLU A 66 24.33 -12.17 14.46
CA GLU A 66 24.26 -12.51 13.04
C GLU A 66 23.11 -11.77 12.32
N GLY A 67 21.93 -11.74 12.95
CA GLY A 67 20.78 -10.99 12.45
C GLY A 67 21.06 -9.49 12.35
N TRP A 68 21.79 -8.93 13.31
CA TRP A 68 22.22 -7.54 13.29
C TRP A 68 23.16 -7.24 12.12
N GLU A 69 24.14 -8.10 11.90
CA GLU A 69 25.11 -7.96 10.81
C GLU A 69 24.41 -8.08 9.43
N ARG A 70 23.39 -8.94 9.30
CA ARG A 70 22.52 -8.98 8.10
C ARG A 70 21.78 -7.66 7.89
N VAL A 71 21.19 -7.09 8.94
CA VAL A 71 20.46 -5.81 8.84
C VAL A 71 21.38 -4.67 8.42
N ARG A 72 22.58 -4.57 9.00
CA ARG A 72 23.58 -3.56 8.63
C ARG A 72 23.91 -3.65 7.14
N ARG A 73 24.25 -4.84 6.64
CA ARG A 73 24.53 -5.05 5.20
C ARG A 73 23.34 -4.71 4.33
N GLY A 74 22.13 -5.11 4.74
CA GLY A 74 20.90 -4.79 4.03
C GLY A 74 20.69 -3.29 3.90
N LEU A 75 20.85 -2.53 4.99
CA LEU A 75 20.74 -1.07 4.98
C LEU A 75 21.82 -0.40 4.12
N GLU A 76 23.07 -0.85 4.24
CA GLU A 76 24.21 -0.36 3.46
C GLU A 76 24.03 -0.59 1.95
N ARG A 77 23.21 -1.55 1.55
CA ARG A 77 22.84 -1.77 0.15
C ARG A 77 21.57 -1.03 -0.27
N VAL A 78 20.52 -1.11 0.53
CA VAL A 78 19.18 -0.59 0.17
C VAL A 78 19.15 0.92 0.12
N VAL A 79 19.74 1.62 1.09
CA VAL A 79 19.64 3.08 1.16
C VAL A 79 20.32 3.75 -0.04
N PRO A 80 21.58 3.42 -0.41
CA PRO A 80 22.19 3.95 -1.63
C PRO A 80 21.43 3.53 -2.88
N LEU A 81 20.96 2.29 -2.96
CA LEU A 81 20.19 1.81 -4.12
C LEU A 81 18.93 2.65 -4.37
N LEU A 82 18.14 2.93 -3.32
CA LEU A 82 16.93 3.74 -3.45
C LEU A 82 17.26 5.21 -3.77
N SER A 83 18.35 5.75 -3.21
CA SER A 83 18.82 7.10 -3.50
C SER A 83 19.26 7.24 -4.96
N GLU A 84 20.07 6.30 -5.46
CA GLU A 84 20.67 6.37 -6.80
C GLU A 84 19.70 5.97 -7.90
N GLN A 85 18.90 4.92 -7.69
CA GLN A 85 18.04 4.38 -8.74
C GLN A 85 16.65 5.02 -8.76
N LEU A 86 16.07 5.29 -7.59
CA LEU A 86 14.71 5.82 -7.46
C LEU A 86 14.67 7.30 -7.07
N LEU A 87 15.81 7.91 -6.74
CA LEU A 87 15.88 9.29 -6.26
C LEU A 87 15.02 9.49 -4.99
N VAL A 88 15.11 8.55 -4.04
CA VAL A 88 14.47 8.65 -2.71
C VAL A 88 15.47 9.26 -1.71
N PRO A 89 15.45 10.58 -1.47
CA PRO A 89 16.45 11.24 -0.63
C PRO A 89 16.20 11.06 0.87
N THR A 90 14.99 10.69 1.29
CA THR A 90 14.62 10.60 2.70
C THR A 90 13.49 9.62 2.94
N SER A 91 13.47 9.01 4.13
CA SER A 91 12.34 8.17 4.56
C SER A 91 11.06 8.95 4.84
N ALA A 92 11.10 10.29 4.90
CA ALA A 92 9.92 11.13 5.07
C ALA A 92 8.96 11.13 3.87
N LEU A 93 9.44 10.71 2.69
CA LEU A 93 8.60 10.47 1.52
C LEU A 93 7.77 9.18 1.65
N LEU A 94 8.18 8.25 2.51
CA LEU A 94 7.57 6.93 2.60
C LEU A 94 6.29 7.03 3.43
N SER A 95 5.18 6.53 2.89
CA SER A 95 3.94 6.37 3.65
C SER A 95 4.12 5.42 4.85
N SER A 96 5.01 4.44 4.71
CA SER A 96 5.44 3.55 5.78
C SER A 96 6.88 3.12 5.55
N VAL A 97 7.77 3.42 6.51
CA VAL A 97 9.17 2.95 6.48
C VAL A 97 9.26 1.42 6.46
N SER A 98 8.18 0.73 6.84
CA SER A 98 8.11 -0.74 6.86
C SER A 98 8.38 -1.38 5.50
N VAL A 99 8.13 -0.68 4.39
CA VAL A 99 8.41 -1.15 3.02
C VAL A 99 9.88 -1.51 2.79
N LEU A 100 10.79 -0.96 3.60
CA LEU A 100 12.21 -1.25 3.51
C LEU A 100 12.58 -2.64 4.02
N HIS A 101 11.78 -3.26 4.90
CA HIS A 101 12.17 -4.51 5.56
C HIS A 101 12.42 -5.67 4.59
N PRO A 102 11.54 -5.98 3.60
CA PRO A 102 11.81 -7.10 2.69
C PRO A 102 13.07 -6.87 1.85
N LEU A 103 13.36 -5.63 1.44
CA LEU A 103 14.59 -5.29 0.74
C LEU A 103 15.83 -5.50 1.64
N ILE A 104 15.78 -5.01 2.89
CA ILE A 104 16.87 -5.16 3.86
C ILE A 104 17.14 -6.64 4.15
N VAL A 105 16.08 -7.45 4.31
CA VAL A 105 16.20 -8.89 4.52
C VAL A 105 16.79 -9.57 3.29
N PHE A 106 16.31 -9.25 2.08
CA PHE A 106 16.82 -9.82 0.84
C PHE A 106 18.32 -9.56 0.69
N TYR A 107 18.74 -8.29 0.71
CA TYR A 107 20.15 -7.93 0.54
C TYR A 107 21.01 -8.37 1.73
N GLY A 108 20.48 -8.38 2.95
CA GLY A 108 21.20 -8.83 4.14
C GLY A 108 21.53 -10.32 4.16
N ARG A 109 20.71 -11.15 3.48
CA ARG A 109 20.93 -12.60 3.31
C ARG A 109 22.01 -12.92 2.27
N LEU A 110 22.34 -11.99 1.38
CA LEU A 110 23.35 -12.22 0.36
C LEU A 110 24.76 -12.23 0.96
N PRO A 111 25.68 -13.05 0.41
CA PRO A 111 27.10 -12.96 0.73
C PRO A 111 27.67 -11.58 0.43
N VAL A 112 28.68 -11.16 1.19
CA VAL A 112 29.41 -9.91 0.92
C VAL A 112 29.98 -9.93 -0.48
N GLY A 113 29.69 -8.89 -1.28
CA GLY A 113 30.15 -8.77 -2.67
C GLY A 113 29.34 -9.58 -3.69
N ALA A 114 28.27 -10.26 -3.28
CA ALA A 114 27.37 -10.92 -4.22
C ALA A 114 26.74 -9.90 -5.19
N ARG A 115 26.68 -10.27 -6.46
CA ARG A 115 25.96 -9.50 -7.48
C ARG A 115 24.54 -10.01 -7.57
N VAL A 116 23.59 -9.09 -7.59
CA VAL A 116 22.18 -9.40 -7.86
C VAL A 116 21.96 -9.27 -9.36
N ASP A 117 21.18 -10.18 -9.92
CA ASP A 117 20.75 -10.09 -11.31
C ASP A 117 20.04 -8.74 -11.55
N PRO A 118 20.40 -7.97 -12.60
CA PRO A 118 19.76 -6.70 -12.89
C PRO A 118 18.23 -6.75 -12.98
N GLU A 119 17.64 -7.83 -13.52
CA GLU A 119 16.17 -7.97 -13.59
C GLU A 119 15.55 -8.19 -12.22
N VAL A 120 16.23 -8.90 -11.32
CA VAL A 120 15.78 -9.08 -9.93
C VAL A 120 15.84 -7.75 -9.18
N GLU A 121 16.93 -7.01 -9.30
CA GLU A 121 17.07 -5.69 -8.68
C GLU A 121 16.01 -4.70 -9.20
N LYS A 122 15.85 -4.63 -10.52
CA LYS A 122 14.81 -3.84 -11.18
C LYS A 122 13.42 -4.20 -10.65
N GLY A 123 13.13 -5.49 -10.51
CA GLY A 123 11.87 -5.98 -10.00
C GLY A 123 11.63 -5.71 -8.50
N LEU A 124 12.67 -5.73 -7.67
CA LEU A 124 12.59 -5.32 -6.28
C LEU A 124 12.28 -3.81 -6.15
N LEU A 125 12.88 -2.97 -7.00
CA LEU A 125 12.57 -1.54 -7.06
C LEU A 125 11.14 -1.28 -7.54
N TYR A 126 10.67 -2.05 -8.52
CA TYR A 126 9.27 -1.99 -8.97
C TYR A 126 8.30 -2.41 -7.87
N TRP A 127 8.59 -3.51 -7.16
CA TRP A 127 7.81 -3.94 -6.02
C TRP A 127 7.76 -2.87 -4.93
N PHE A 128 8.89 -2.20 -4.64
CA PHE A 128 8.93 -1.09 -3.68
C PHE A 128 7.99 0.07 -4.07
N LEU A 129 8.00 0.47 -5.34
CA LEU A 129 7.10 1.51 -5.86
C LEU A 129 5.63 1.07 -5.75
N ALA A 130 5.32 -0.16 -6.14
CA ALA A 130 3.98 -0.72 -6.12
C ALA A 130 3.43 -0.91 -4.69
N ALA A 131 4.24 -1.44 -3.77
CA ALA A 131 3.89 -1.64 -2.37
C ALA A 131 3.63 -0.31 -1.67
N SER A 132 4.47 0.70 -1.95
CA SER A 132 4.29 2.05 -1.41
C SER A 132 3.03 2.72 -1.97
N GLY A 133 2.84 2.68 -3.30
CA GLY A 133 1.67 3.24 -3.99
C GLY A 133 0.34 2.61 -3.57
N SER A 134 0.34 1.30 -3.31
CA SER A 134 -0.83 0.55 -2.83
C SER A 134 -1.04 0.69 -1.31
N ASN A 135 -0.21 1.46 -0.62
CA ASN A 135 -0.21 1.61 0.83
C ASN A 135 -0.16 0.26 1.59
N ARG A 136 0.63 -0.70 1.10
CA ARG A 136 0.67 -2.09 1.59
C ARG A 136 0.84 -2.20 3.11
N TYR A 137 1.64 -1.30 3.70
CA TYR A 137 1.95 -1.28 5.13
C TYR A 137 1.32 -0.10 5.88
N GLY A 138 0.20 0.45 5.39
CA GLY A 138 -0.55 1.50 6.08
C GLY A 138 -1.43 0.98 7.24
N GLY A 139 -1.65 -0.34 7.33
CA GLY A 139 -2.52 -1.02 8.30
C GLY A 139 -1.80 -2.05 9.19
N ALA A 140 -2.37 -3.26 9.34
CA ALA A 140 -1.78 -4.36 10.13
C ALA A 140 -0.47 -4.87 9.51
N THR A 141 0.64 -4.18 9.82
CA THR A 141 1.94 -4.34 9.16
C THR A 141 2.59 -5.69 9.40
N ASP A 142 2.32 -6.36 10.52
CA ASP A 142 3.04 -7.56 10.94
C ASP A 142 2.76 -8.80 10.08
N SER A 143 1.51 -9.01 9.69
CA SER A 143 1.12 -10.13 8.82
C SER A 143 1.66 -9.92 7.41
N ALA A 144 1.45 -8.73 6.84
CA ALA A 144 1.95 -8.36 5.51
C ALA A 144 3.49 -8.46 5.43
N LEU A 145 4.21 -7.93 6.43
CA LEU A 145 5.67 -8.04 6.50
C LEU A 145 6.15 -9.49 6.57
N THR A 146 5.45 -10.33 7.34
CA THR A 146 5.79 -11.76 7.42
C THR A 146 5.55 -12.45 6.08
N GLN A 147 4.44 -12.15 5.41
CA GLN A 147 4.12 -12.70 4.09
C GLN A 147 5.21 -12.34 3.06
N ASP A 148 5.66 -11.09 3.05
CA ASP A 148 6.67 -10.63 2.09
C ASP A 148 8.06 -11.15 2.39
N VAL A 149 8.45 -11.21 3.67
CA VAL A 149 9.74 -11.81 4.06
C VAL A 149 9.78 -13.29 3.72
N ASN A 150 8.67 -14.02 3.88
CA ASN A 150 8.57 -15.42 3.47
C ASN A 150 8.62 -15.59 1.94
N ALA A 151 8.06 -14.65 1.17
CA ALA A 151 8.13 -14.68 -0.29
C ALA A 151 9.57 -14.61 -0.83
N LEU A 152 10.52 -14.07 -0.04
CA LEU A 152 11.94 -14.05 -0.39
C LEU A 152 12.60 -15.44 -0.40
N ASP A 153 11.95 -16.46 0.17
CA ASP A 153 12.45 -17.84 0.16
C ASP A 153 12.06 -18.60 -1.12
N SER A 154 11.29 -17.98 -2.02
CA SER A 154 10.92 -18.54 -3.33
C SER A 154 12.10 -18.52 -4.32
N ASP A 155 12.08 -19.43 -5.29
CA ASP A 155 12.99 -19.41 -6.44
C ASP A 155 12.80 -18.14 -7.32
N GLU A 156 11.59 -17.57 -7.33
CA GLU A 156 11.27 -16.31 -8.01
C GLU A 156 10.77 -15.25 -6.99
N PRO A 157 11.67 -14.68 -6.16
CA PRO A 157 11.27 -13.84 -5.02
C PRO A 157 10.52 -12.57 -5.45
N VAL A 158 10.89 -11.96 -6.58
CA VAL A 158 10.20 -10.78 -7.12
C VAL A 158 8.76 -11.11 -7.53
N ARG A 159 8.56 -12.25 -8.22
CA ARG A 159 7.22 -12.69 -8.64
C ARG A 159 6.35 -12.98 -7.42
N ALA A 160 6.90 -13.68 -6.43
CA ALA A 160 6.18 -13.99 -5.18
C ALA A 160 5.79 -12.72 -4.39
N LEU A 161 6.70 -11.74 -4.31
CA LEU A 161 6.43 -10.44 -3.68
C LEU A 161 5.32 -9.66 -4.41
N LEU A 162 5.29 -9.70 -5.75
CA LEU A 162 4.23 -9.08 -6.55
C LEU A 162 2.90 -9.84 -6.47
N ALA A 163 2.94 -11.17 -6.37
CA ALA A 163 1.75 -12.00 -6.16
C ALA A 163 1.07 -11.69 -4.82
N ASN A 164 1.84 -11.41 -3.75
CA ASN A 164 1.28 -10.93 -2.49
C ASN A 164 0.51 -9.60 -2.61
N LEU A 165 0.79 -8.82 -3.67
CA LEU A 165 0.07 -7.60 -4.04
C LEU A 165 -0.99 -7.83 -5.12
N ARG A 166 -1.10 -9.04 -5.67
CA ARG A 166 -1.92 -9.41 -6.84
C ARG A 166 -1.52 -8.64 -8.12
N LEU A 167 -0.22 -8.44 -8.32
CA LEU A 167 0.36 -7.64 -9.41
C LEU A 167 1.31 -8.42 -10.32
N ASP A 168 1.45 -9.72 -10.12
CA ASP A 168 2.34 -10.60 -10.89
C ASP A 168 1.88 -10.82 -12.34
N GLU A 169 0.58 -10.69 -12.62
CA GLU A 169 0.05 -10.78 -13.99
C GLU A 169 -0.06 -9.42 -14.71
N ASN A 170 -0.68 -8.42 -14.06
CA ASN A 170 -1.07 -7.17 -14.73
C ASN A 170 -0.16 -5.97 -14.39
N GLY A 171 0.67 -6.10 -13.36
CA GLY A 171 1.48 -5.03 -12.82
C GLY A 171 0.67 -3.92 -12.13
N PHE A 172 1.38 -3.03 -11.45
CA PHE A 172 0.81 -1.84 -10.84
C PHE A 172 0.47 -0.79 -11.88
N ARG A 173 -0.72 -0.19 -11.78
CA ARG A 173 -1.17 0.87 -12.67
C ARG A 173 -1.72 2.04 -11.86
N VAL A 174 -1.46 3.25 -12.33
CA VAL A 174 -2.01 4.48 -11.74
C VAL A 174 -2.75 5.24 -12.84
N THR A 175 -4.03 5.48 -12.60
CA THR A 175 -4.91 6.21 -13.51
C THR A 175 -5.24 7.59 -12.96
N ALA A 176 -5.75 8.48 -13.81
CA ALA A 176 -6.26 9.78 -13.36
C ALA A 176 -7.42 9.65 -12.35
N ARG A 177 -8.18 8.54 -12.39
CA ARG A 177 -9.24 8.26 -11.41
C ARG A 177 -8.65 7.97 -10.03
N ASP A 178 -7.56 7.23 -9.95
CA ASP A 178 -6.91 6.88 -8.68
C ASP A 178 -6.38 8.10 -7.92
N LEU A 179 -5.94 9.12 -8.67
CA LEU A 179 -5.45 10.39 -8.15
C LEU A 179 -6.57 11.36 -7.73
N SER A 180 -7.83 11.09 -8.13
CA SER A 180 -8.97 11.98 -7.84
C SER A 180 -9.17 12.18 -6.34
N GLY A 181 -9.19 13.44 -5.90
CA GLY A 181 -9.43 13.80 -4.50
C GLY A 181 -8.36 13.33 -3.51
N ARG A 182 -7.23 12.79 -4.00
CA ARG A 182 -6.07 12.45 -3.18
C ARG A 182 -5.38 13.72 -2.75
N ASN A 183 -4.83 13.77 -1.54
CA ASN A 183 -4.10 14.91 -1.02
C ASN A 183 -2.65 14.51 -0.69
N ILE A 184 -1.91 15.39 -0.02
CA ILE A 184 -0.51 15.15 0.37
C ILE A 184 -0.30 13.95 1.32
N GLN A 185 -1.33 13.49 2.02
CA GLN A 185 -1.27 12.30 2.89
C GLN A 185 -1.42 11.00 2.11
N SER A 186 -1.79 11.07 0.83
CA SER A 186 -1.92 9.90 -0.03
C SER A 186 -0.55 9.31 -0.38
N PRO A 187 -0.41 7.98 -0.47
CA PRO A 187 0.82 7.35 -0.96
C PRO A 187 1.25 7.83 -2.37
N TYR A 188 0.31 8.34 -3.18
CA TYR A 188 0.61 8.88 -4.50
C TYR A 188 1.45 10.15 -4.47
N ILE A 189 1.62 10.82 -3.32
CA ILE A 189 2.55 11.96 -3.19
C ILE A 189 3.99 11.53 -3.48
N MET A 190 4.40 10.36 -2.96
CA MET A 190 5.72 9.80 -3.17
C MET A 190 5.94 9.54 -4.66
N LEU A 191 5.01 8.83 -5.29
CA LEU A 191 5.10 8.50 -6.71
C LEU A 191 5.13 9.76 -7.59
N SER A 192 4.36 10.78 -7.24
CA SER A 192 4.36 12.06 -7.95
C SER A 192 5.69 12.78 -7.81
N TYR A 193 6.29 12.79 -6.61
CA TYR A 193 7.60 13.36 -6.37
C TYR A 193 8.69 12.65 -7.18
N LEU A 194 8.75 11.31 -7.09
CA LEU A 194 9.77 10.53 -7.79
C LEU A 194 9.61 10.65 -9.31
N ALA A 195 8.38 10.70 -9.82
CA ALA A 195 8.14 10.89 -11.25
C ALA A 195 8.59 12.27 -11.75
N ALA A 196 8.42 13.32 -10.94
CA ALA A 196 8.95 14.65 -11.22
C ALA A 196 10.48 14.65 -11.18
N ALA A 197 11.09 14.11 -10.13
CA ALA A 197 12.55 14.01 -10.00
C ALA A 197 13.19 13.25 -11.18
N HIS A 198 12.61 12.10 -11.56
CA HIS A 198 13.05 11.33 -12.73
C HIS A 198 12.81 12.03 -14.07
N SER A 199 11.92 13.01 -14.11
CA SER A 199 11.73 13.88 -15.27
C SER A 199 12.70 15.07 -15.28
N GLY A 200 13.63 15.17 -14.34
CA GLY A 200 14.59 16.27 -14.23
C GLY A 200 13.99 17.55 -13.66
N ALA A 201 12.93 17.44 -12.85
CA ALA A 201 12.31 18.62 -12.23
C ALA A 201 13.29 19.37 -11.31
N GLU A 202 13.40 20.67 -11.52
CA GLU A 202 14.14 21.59 -10.67
C GLU A 202 13.22 22.54 -9.89
N ASP A 203 13.76 23.17 -8.83
CA ASP A 203 13.10 24.33 -8.24
C ASP A 203 13.05 25.47 -9.26
N TRP A 204 11.84 25.95 -9.54
CA TRP A 204 11.55 26.92 -10.60
C TRP A 204 12.34 28.24 -10.54
N TRP A 205 12.84 28.67 -9.37
CA TRP A 205 13.62 29.91 -9.23
C TRP A 205 14.90 29.78 -8.43
N ALA A 206 14.96 28.90 -7.44
CA ALA A 206 16.21 28.61 -6.75
C ALA A 206 17.18 27.82 -7.66
N GLY A 207 16.64 27.11 -8.66
CA GLY A 207 17.37 26.21 -9.54
C GLY A 207 17.81 24.94 -8.83
N GLY A 208 18.27 23.96 -9.63
CA GLY A 208 18.74 22.67 -9.14
C GLY A 208 17.62 21.71 -8.77
N PRO A 209 17.95 20.42 -8.54
CA PRO A 209 16.95 19.37 -8.35
C PRO A 209 15.98 19.66 -7.21
N ILE A 210 14.71 19.29 -7.39
CA ILE A 210 13.74 19.33 -6.30
C ILE A 210 14.26 18.58 -5.08
N SER A 211 14.07 19.17 -3.89
CA SER A 211 14.54 18.60 -2.63
C SER A 211 13.38 18.40 -1.66
N VAL A 212 13.38 17.25 -0.99
CA VAL A 212 12.48 16.99 0.14
C VAL A 212 13.01 17.63 1.42
N VAL A 213 14.32 17.87 1.52
CA VAL A 213 14.98 18.27 2.76
C VAL A 213 15.23 19.77 2.75
N ALA A 214 14.57 20.48 3.66
CA ALA A 214 14.94 21.85 4.01
C ALA A 214 15.93 21.75 5.17
N GLU A 215 16.88 22.67 5.29
CA GLU A 215 17.82 22.71 6.43
C GLU A 215 17.04 22.52 7.75
N GLY A 216 17.26 21.38 8.41
CA GLY A 216 16.63 21.03 9.69
C GLY A 216 15.18 20.50 9.65
N THR A 217 14.56 20.26 8.48
CA THR A 217 13.20 19.68 8.41
C THR A 217 13.08 18.52 7.41
N ASP A 218 12.48 17.41 7.86
CA ASP A 218 12.08 16.26 7.02
C ASP A 218 10.73 16.46 6.33
N LYS A 219 10.30 17.71 6.12
CA LYS A 219 9.01 17.97 5.52
C LYS A 219 9.19 18.17 4.02
N LEU A 220 8.46 17.37 3.26
CA LEU A 220 8.29 17.57 1.83
C LEU A 220 8.01 19.05 1.55
N GLN A 221 8.82 19.62 0.66
CA GLN A 221 8.69 21.00 0.24
C GLN A 221 7.77 21.06 -0.97
N TYR A 222 6.72 21.86 -0.85
CA TYR A 222 5.74 21.98 -1.90
C TYR A 222 4.99 23.31 -1.81
N SER A 223 4.34 23.65 -2.92
CA SER A 223 3.34 24.73 -2.98
C SER A 223 2.08 24.23 -3.65
N SER A 224 0.96 24.90 -3.38
CA SER A 224 -0.16 24.83 -4.30
C SER A 224 0.18 25.58 -5.57
N LEU A 225 -0.17 25.03 -6.74
CA LEU A 225 -0.03 25.70 -8.01
C LEU A 225 -1.07 26.83 -8.10
N HIS A 226 -2.36 26.52 -7.98
CA HIS A 226 -3.40 27.52 -7.74
C HIS A 226 -3.47 27.83 -6.24
N PRO A 227 -3.13 29.05 -5.79
CA PRO A 227 -3.11 29.37 -4.37
C PRO A 227 -4.50 29.33 -3.75
N ALA A 228 -4.63 28.75 -2.55
CA ALA A 228 -5.90 28.65 -1.85
C ALA A 228 -6.59 30.01 -1.63
N ALA A 229 -5.83 31.10 -1.50
CA ALA A 229 -6.35 32.46 -1.37
C ALA A 229 -7.18 32.90 -2.58
N GLN A 230 -6.87 32.39 -3.78
CA GLN A 230 -7.62 32.67 -5.00
C GLN A 230 -8.88 31.80 -5.15
N LEU A 231 -8.93 30.66 -4.44
CA LEU A 231 -9.97 29.64 -4.63
C LEU A 231 -11.05 29.62 -3.53
N ARG A 232 -10.70 29.88 -2.26
CA ARG A 232 -11.60 29.68 -1.10
C ARG A 232 -12.91 30.48 -1.13
N ASN A 233 -12.91 31.65 -1.76
CA ASN A 233 -14.10 32.51 -1.90
C ASN A 233 -14.52 32.69 -3.36
N HIS A 234 -14.10 31.79 -4.24
CA HIS A 234 -14.40 31.87 -5.65
C HIS A 234 -15.88 31.59 -5.93
N ARG A 235 -16.46 32.26 -6.95
CA ARG A 235 -17.89 32.11 -7.31
C ARG A 235 -18.30 30.69 -7.68
N ASN A 236 -17.35 29.87 -8.16
CA ASN A 236 -17.55 28.46 -8.50
C ASN A 236 -17.57 27.53 -7.27
N LYS A 237 -17.35 28.07 -6.06
CA LYS A 237 -17.44 27.38 -4.76
C LYS A 237 -16.61 26.11 -4.69
N TYR A 238 -15.30 26.24 -4.88
CA TYR A 238 -14.38 25.11 -4.74
C TYR A 238 -14.29 24.67 -3.27
N SER A 239 -14.40 23.37 -3.06
CA SER A 239 -14.29 22.74 -1.75
C SER A 239 -12.84 22.72 -1.26
N SER A 240 -12.67 22.59 0.05
CA SER A 240 -11.34 22.36 0.65
C SER A 240 -10.68 21.08 0.13
N ALA A 241 -11.46 20.06 -0.27
CA ALA A 241 -10.93 18.83 -0.84
C ALA A 241 -10.31 19.08 -2.23
N GLU A 242 -10.99 19.82 -3.10
CA GLU A 242 -10.47 20.21 -4.42
C GLU A 242 -9.22 21.09 -4.29
N ILE A 243 -9.23 22.08 -3.38
CA ILE A 243 -8.11 23.02 -3.19
C ILE A 243 -6.85 22.29 -2.72
N ASN A 244 -7.00 21.31 -1.83
CA ASN A 244 -5.90 20.56 -1.23
C ASN A 244 -5.58 19.25 -2.01
N GLU A 245 -6.14 19.08 -3.20
CA GLU A 245 -5.89 17.91 -4.02
C GLU A 245 -4.43 17.86 -4.49
N LEU A 246 -3.88 16.66 -4.57
CA LEU A 246 -2.52 16.32 -5.01
C LEU A 246 -2.22 16.92 -6.38
N ALA A 247 -3.21 16.94 -7.28
CA ALA A 247 -3.09 17.56 -8.58
C ALA A 247 -2.83 19.07 -8.53
N ASN A 248 -3.13 19.74 -7.40
CA ASN A 248 -2.79 21.13 -7.20
C ASN A 248 -1.41 21.33 -6.54
N ILE A 249 -0.59 20.29 -6.37
CA ILE A 249 0.70 20.37 -5.68
C ILE A 249 1.87 20.40 -6.68
N VAL A 250 2.87 21.24 -6.40
CA VAL A 250 4.18 21.27 -7.06
C VAL A 250 5.30 21.24 -6.04
N PHE A 251 6.44 20.64 -6.39
CA PHE A 251 7.56 20.44 -5.47
C PHE A 251 8.57 21.57 -5.63
N VAL A 252 8.53 22.54 -4.73
CA VAL A 252 9.37 23.73 -4.76
C VAL A 252 9.77 24.12 -3.35
N SER A 253 10.87 24.85 -3.23
CA SER A 253 11.40 25.30 -1.96
C SER A 253 10.46 26.24 -1.22
N PRO A 254 10.55 26.32 0.13
CA PRO A 254 9.78 27.29 0.90
C PRO A 254 9.97 28.73 0.44
N HIS A 255 11.17 29.07 -0.05
CA HIS A 255 11.45 30.39 -0.62
C HIS A 255 10.63 30.61 -1.89
N THR A 256 10.69 29.67 -2.84
CA THR A 256 9.92 29.72 -4.08
C THR A 256 8.42 29.73 -3.84
N ALA A 257 7.93 28.83 -2.99
CA ALA A 257 6.52 28.75 -2.60
C ALA A 257 5.99 30.08 -2.02
N LYS A 258 6.74 30.69 -1.09
CA LYS A 258 6.29 31.89 -0.38
C LYS A 258 6.49 33.18 -1.19
N ASN A 259 7.66 33.35 -1.79
CA ASN A 259 8.08 34.64 -2.35
C ASN A 259 7.84 34.75 -3.86
N MET A 260 7.90 33.63 -4.59
CA MET A 260 7.78 33.64 -6.05
C MET A 260 6.38 33.26 -6.51
N ILE A 261 5.79 32.21 -5.92
CA ILE A 261 4.40 31.78 -6.17
C ILE A 261 3.45 32.64 -5.32
N GLY A 262 3.54 32.55 -3.99
CA GLY A 262 2.72 33.30 -3.06
C GLY A 262 1.21 33.17 -3.35
N ASN A 263 0.52 34.30 -3.50
CA ASN A 263 -0.91 34.35 -3.85
C ASN A 263 -1.16 34.74 -5.33
N ARG A 264 -0.14 34.65 -6.18
CA ARG A 264 -0.22 35.04 -7.60
C ARG A 264 -1.01 34.04 -8.42
N SER A 265 -1.61 34.49 -9.52
CA SER A 265 -2.31 33.57 -10.44
C SER A 265 -1.29 32.72 -11.19
N PRO A 266 -1.52 31.40 -11.38
CA PRO A 266 -0.69 30.59 -12.26
C PRO A 266 -0.54 31.18 -13.65
N ALA A 267 -1.61 31.77 -14.21
CA ALA A 267 -1.57 32.44 -15.51
C ALA A 267 -0.56 33.61 -15.60
N GLU A 268 -0.12 34.14 -14.45
CA GLU A 268 0.90 35.19 -14.36
C GLU A 268 2.30 34.58 -14.24
N TYR A 269 2.55 33.81 -13.18
CA TYR A 269 3.92 33.41 -12.82
C TYR A 269 4.47 32.27 -13.68
N ILE A 270 3.64 31.41 -14.27
CA ILE A 270 4.12 30.28 -15.09
C ILE A 270 4.93 30.75 -16.31
N LYS A 271 4.68 31.97 -16.79
CA LYS A 271 5.42 32.57 -17.91
C LYS A 271 6.89 32.84 -17.58
N GLU A 272 7.23 32.88 -16.30
CA GLU A 272 8.59 33.09 -15.79
C GLU A 272 9.34 31.77 -15.55
N VAL A 273 8.64 30.62 -15.63
CA VAL A 273 9.19 29.28 -15.38
C VAL A 273 9.61 28.63 -16.70
N GLN A 274 10.71 27.87 -16.68
CA GLN A 274 11.17 27.14 -17.85
C GLN A 274 10.17 26.08 -18.31
N ALA A 275 9.98 25.95 -19.62
CA ALA A 275 9.00 25.02 -20.20
C ALA A 275 9.30 23.56 -19.83
N ASP A 276 10.58 23.19 -19.77
CA ASP A 276 11.01 21.84 -19.41
C ASP A 276 10.67 21.51 -17.94
N ASP A 277 10.82 22.48 -17.03
CA ASP A 277 10.45 22.30 -15.61
C ASP A 277 8.94 22.20 -15.40
N LEU A 278 8.16 22.97 -16.16
CA LEU A 278 6.70 22.85 -16.18
C LEU A 278 6.29 21.45 -16.65
N ALA A 279 6.90 20.96 -17.73
CA ALA A 279 6.65 19.62 -18.25
C ALA A 279 7.11 18.52 -17.28
N ALA A 280 8.24 18.69 -16.59
CA ALA A 280 8.74 17.77 -15.58
C ALA A 280 7.80 17.68 -14.37
N HIS A 281 7.23 18.80 -13.95
CA HIS A 281 6.18 18.86 -12.93
C HIS A 281 4.80 18.43 -13.41
N ALA A 282 4.63 18.09 -14.69
CA ALA A 282 3.36 17.72 -15.31
C ALA A 282 2.33 18.87 -15.43
N VAL A 283 2.78 20.13 -15.53
CA VAL A 283 1.89 21.31 -15.62
C VAL A 283 1.15 21.39 -16.95
N PRO A 284 -0.20 21.45 -16.97
CA PRO A 284 -0.96 21.61 -18.20
C PRO A 284 -0.87 23.05 -18.70
N THR A 285 -0.14 23.26 -19.80
CA THR A 285 0.05 24.57 -20.43
C THR A 285 -0.64 24.71 -21.79
N ALA A 286 -1.21 23.61 -22.32
CA ALA A 286 -1.83 23.58 -23.64
C ALA A 286 -3.11 24.43 -23.75
N ASP A 287 -3.91 24.49 -22.68
CA ASP A 287 -5.10 25.34 -22.60
C ASP A 287 -4.91 26.40 -21.50
N PRO A 288 -4.64 27.67 -21.85
CA PRO A 288 -4.40 28.72 -20.85
C PRO A 288 -5.51 28.92 -19.84
N ARG A 289 -6.77 28.54 -20.17
CA ARG A 289 -7.93 28.71 -19.29
C ARG A 289 -7.80 27.89 -18.00
N VAL A 290 -7.07 26.77 -18.04
CA VAL A 290 -6.84 25.95 -16.85
C VAL A 290 -5.90 26.61 -15.85
N LEU A 291 -5.11 27.61 -16.28
CA LEU A 291 -4.23 28.36 -15.38
C LEU A 291 -4.96 29.52 -14.68
N GLU A 292 -6.19 29.81 -15.08
CA GLU A 292 -7.06 30.77 -14.42
C GLU A 292 -7.90 30.09 -13.32
N SER A 293 -8.26 30.82 -12.27
CA SER A 293 -9.11 30.30 -11.18
C SER A 293 -10.48 29.81 -11.66
N ASP A 294 -10.95 30.30 -12.80
CA ASP A 294 -12.21 29.87 -13.44
C ASP A 294 -12.16 28.44 -13.96
N GLY A 295 -11.00 28.01 -14.47
CA GLY A 295 -10.77 26.69 -15.05
C GLY A 295 -10.17 25.69 -14.07
N PHE A 296 -10.28 25.91 -12.75
CA PHE A 296 -9.59 25.10 -11.75
C PHE A 296 -10.01 23.62 -11.76
N ARG A 297 -11.29 23.30 -12.05
CA ARG A 297 -11.73 21.89 -12.14
C ARG A 297 -11.15 21.20 -13.37
N GLU A 298 -11.11 21.91 -14.49
CA GLU A 298 -10.51 21.47 -15.73
C GLU A 298 -9.00 21.29 -15.57
N PHE A 299 -8.34 22.17 -14.81
CA PHE A 299 -6.96 22.00 -14.37
C PHE A 299 -6.74 20.71 -13.60
N LEU A 300 -7.57 20.41 -12.59
CA LEU A 300 -7.44 19.18 -11.81
C LEU A 300 -7.61 17.93 -12.70
N VAL A 301 -8.52 17.96 -13.67
CA VAL A 301 -8.68 16.86 -14.64
C VAL A 301 -7.43 16.70 -15.51
N ALA A 302 -6.97 17.79 -16.14
CA ALA A 302 -5.81 17.76 -17.02
C ALA A 302 -4.53 17.35 -16.28
N ARG A 303 -4.31 17.89 -15.07
CA ARG A 303 -3.12 17.62 -14.26
C ARG A 303 -3.09 16.18 -13.76
N ARG A 304 -4.23 15.58 -13.39
CA ARG A 304 -4.29 14.14 -13.05
C ARG A 304 -3.90 13.24 -14.20
N ALA A 305 -4.33 13.56 -15.42
CA ALA A 305 -3.95 12.78 -16.61
C ALA A 305 -2.43 12.83 -16.85
N LEU A 306 -1.83 14.03 -16.76
CA LEU A 306 -0.39 14.21 -16.94
C LEU A 306 0.42 13.54 -15.81
N LEU A 307 0.00 13.68 -14.55
CA LEU A 307 0.62 13.01 -13.41
C LEU A 307 0.55 11.48 -13.52
N ALA A 308 -0.61 10.92 -13.88
CA ALA A 308 -0.77 9.49 -14.10
C ALA A 308 0.17 8.98 -15.20
N GLY A 309 0.32 9.73 -16.30
CA GLY A 309 1.28 9.42 -17.36
C GLY A 309 2.73 9.42 -16.89
N LYS A 310 3.14 10.43 -16.11
CA LYS A 310 4.49 10.53 -15.53
C LYS A 310 4.79 9.40 -14.55
N ILE A 311 3.85 9.09 -13.65
CA ILE A 311 3.97 7.97 -12.70
C ILE A 311 4.06 6.65 -13.47
N SER A 312 3.24 6.46 -14.50
CA SER A 312 3.29 5.27 -15.35
C SER A 312 4.66 5.14 -16.03
N ALA A 313 5.20 6.21 -16.60
CA ALA A 313 6.53 6.19 -17.21
C ALA A 313 7.64 5.80 -16.21
N LEU A 314 7.55 6.26 -14.95
CA LEU A 314 8.44 5.84 -13.89
C LEU A 314 8.30 4.33 -13.59
N LEU A 315 7.07 3.83 -13.45
CA LEU A 315 6.82 2.42 -13.17
C LEU A 315 7.34 1.52 -14.30
N GLU A 316 7.12 1.90 -15.56
CA GLU A 316 7.58 1.15 -16.74
C GLU A 316 9.11 1.01 -16.79
N ARG A 317 9.87 2.01 -16.32
CA ARG A 317 11.33 1.91 -16.21
C ARG A 317 11.79 0.74 -15.33
N PHE A 318 11.01 0.37 -14.33
CA PHE A 318 11.34 -0.71 -13.39
C PHE A 318 10.49 -1.98 -13.61
N ARG A 319 9.53 -1.96 -14.54
CA ARG A 319 8.65 -3.10 -14.78
C ARG A 319 9.44 -4.39 -15.13
N PRO A 320 9.25 -5.49 -14.39
CA PRO A 320 9.86 -6.77 -14.73
C PRO A 320 9.35 -7.32 -16.06
N SER A 321 10.26 -7.86 -16.86
CA SER A 321 9.94 -8.42 -18.18
C SER A 321 8.93 -9.58 -18.15
N PHE A 322 8.88 -10.35 -17.06
CA PHE A 322 7.95 -11.48 -16.94
C PHE A 322 6.47 -11.05 -16.84
N ILE A 323 6.19 -9.81 -16.42
CA ILE A 323 4.81 -9.29 -16.39
C ILE A 323 4.32 -9.11 -17.84
N ASP A 324 5.20 -8.66 -18.73
CA ASP A 324 4.87 -8.45 -20.14
C ASP A 324 4.81 -9.79 -20.89
N ALA A 325 5.68 -10.74 -20.53
CA ALA A 325 5.65 -12.10 -21.06
C ALA A 325 4.36 -12.86 -20.66
N GLY A 326 3.74 -12.51 -19.52
CA GLY A 326 2.42 -13.00 -19.12
C GLY A 326 1.25 -12.41 -19.93
N GLY A 327 1.46 -11.32 -20.66
CA GLY A 327 0.48 -10.69 -21.55
C GLY A 327 0.43 -11.28 -22.97
N ALA A 328 1.47 -12.00 -23.39
CA ALA A 328 1.48 -12.76 -24.64
C ALA A 328 0.92 -14.16 -24.38
N SER A 329 -0.41 -14.26 -24.32
CA SER A 329 -1.21 -15.49 -24.45
C SER A 329 -0.43 -16.80 -24.25
N SER A 330 -0.08 -17.10 -23.01
CA SER A 330 0.12 -18.49 -22.62
C SER A 330 -1.27 -19.00 -22.23
N PRO A 331 -1.75 -20.14 -22.75
CA PRO A 331 -3.04 -20.66 -22.34
C PRO A 331 -2.99 -20.84 -20.82
N ALA A 332 -4.01 -20.28 -20.18
CA ALA A 332 -4.17 -20.24 -18.74
C ALA A 332 -3.60 -21.49 -18.05
N SER A 333 -2.65 -21.30 -17.14
CA SER A 333 -2.53 -22.22 -16.03
C SER A 333 -3.78 -22.01 -15.17
N GLU A 334 -4.84 -22.74 -15.49
CA GLU A 334 -6.04 -22.89 -14.65
C GLU A 334 -5.64 -23.46 -13.29
N ALA A 335 -5.16 -22.60 -12.39
CA ALA A 335 -5.59 -22.72 -11.01
C ALA A 335 -6.97 -22.03 -10.94
N PRO A 336 -8.02 -22.67 -10.39
CA PRO A 336 -9.36 -22.12 -10.44
C PRO A 336 -9.39 -20.76 -9.72
N ARG A 337 -9.89 -19.73 -10.41
CA ARG A 337 -10.20 -18.43 -9.81
C ARG A 337 -11.24 -18.66 -8.72
N ARG A 338 -10.80 -18.56 -7.47
CA ARG A 338 -11.66 -18.60 -6.28
C ARG A 338 -11.79 -17.18 -5.76
N SER A 339 -13.01 -16.70 -5.58
CA SER A 339 -13.26 -15.41 -4.95
C SER A 339 -14.57 -15.42 -4.19
N LEU A 340 -14.60 -14.75 -3.06
CA LEU A 340 -15.82 -14.48 -2.31
C LEU A 340 -15.86 -12.99 -1.96
N VAL A 341 -17.02 -12.37 -2.20
CA VAL A 341 -17.31 -10.97 -1.91
C VAL A 341 -18.50 -10.92 -0.95
N LEU A 342 -18.41 -10.08 0.07
CA LEU A 342 -19.51 -9.81 1.01
C LEU A 342 -19.96 -8.35 0.86
N THR A 343 -21.25 -8.14 0.61
CA THR A 343 -21.84 -6.81 0.42
C THR A 343 -22.97 -6.60 1.40
N GLY A 344 -22.88 -5.53 2.20
CA GLY A 344 -23.92 -5.14 3.16
C GLY A 344 -25.06 -4.36 2.51
N TYR A 345 -26.29 -4.72 2.85
CA TYR A 345 -27.51 -4.02 2.45
C TYR A 345 -28.29 -3.61 3.70
N GLY A 346 -28.81 -2.38 3.74
CA GLY A 346 -29.47 -1.82 4.92
C GLY A 346 -30.71 -0.99 4.60
N ALA A 347 -31.74 -1.09 5.45
CA ALA A 347 -32.87 -0.16 5.50
C ALA A 347 -33.37 -0.02 6.95
N GLY A 348 -33.05 1.11 7.58
CA GLY A 348 -33.38 1.33 9.00
C GLY A 348 -32.67 0.32 9.90
N SER A 349 -33.43 -0.47 10.67
CA SER A 349 -32.90 -1.51 11.57
C SER A 349 -32.71 -2.88 10.89
N ARG A 350 -33.08 -3.03 9.61
CA ARG A 350 -32.93 -4.28 8.87
C ARG A 350 -31.62 -4.24 8.09
N THR A 351 -30.72 -5.16 8.42
CA THR A 351 -29.47 -5.42 7.71
C THR A 351 -29.53 -6.79 7.04
N LEU A 352 -28.95 -6.90 5.85
CA LEU A 352 -28.81 -8.14 5.09
C LEU A 352 -27.39 -8.19 4.56
N LEU A 353 -26.76 -9.37 4.57
CA LEU A 353 -25.45 -9.58 3.98
C LEU A 353 -25.60 -10.46 2.75
N LEU A 354 -25.11 -10.01 1.60
CA LEU A 354 -25.06 -10.81 0.38
C LEU A 354 -23.65 -11.36 0.19
N ALA A 355 -23.54 -12.66 -0.07
CA ALA A 355 -22.32 -13.35 -0.39
C ALA A 355 -22.32 -13.76 -1.86
N GLU A 356 -21.33 -13.30 -2.63
CA GLU A 356 -21.13 -13.66 -4.04
C GLU A 356 -19.82 -14.45 -4.18
N ALA A 357 -19.94 -15.72 -4.55
CA ALA A 357 -18.85 -16.69 -4.62
C ALA A 357 -18.61 -17.14 -6.07
N HIS A 358 -17.34 -17.20 -6.47
CA HIS A 358 -16.89 -17.82 -7.71
C HIS A 358 -15.92 -18.94 -7.39
N ALA A 359 -16.19 -20.14 -7.92
CA ALA A 359 -15.29 -21.28 -7.84
C ALA A 359 -15.21 -21.94 -9.23
N GLY A 360 -14.07 -21.79 -9.89
CA GLY A 360 -13.89 -22.23 -11.28
C GLY A 360 -14.82 -21.45 -12.22
N THR A 361 -15.69 -22.15 -12.94
CA THR A 361 -16.68 -21.54 -13.85
C THR A 361 -18.04 -21.30 -13.19
N GLN A 362 -18.22 -21.70 -11.93
CA GLN A 362 -19.50 -21.60 -11.24
C GLN A 362 -19.58 -20.30 -10.44
N HIS A 363 -20.78 -19.72 -10.42
CA HIS A 363 -21.13 -18.52 -9.68
C HIS A 363 -22.28 -18.85 -8.72
N TRP A 364 -22.13 -18.48 -7.46
CA TRP A 364 -23.10 -18.71 -6.41
C TRP A 364 -23.38 -17.40 -5.66
N VAL A 365 -24.64 -17.15 -5.34
CA VAL A 365 -25.07 -15.97 -4.60
C VAL A 365 -26.00 -16.41 -3.48
N GLY A 366 -25.73 -15.98 -2.26
CA GLY A 366 -26.56 -16.33 -1.10
C GLY A 366 -26.65 -15.19 -0.09
N ARG A 367 -27.79 -15.09 0.58
CA ARG A 367 -28.00 -14.13 1.67
C ARG A 367 -27.63 -14.76 3.00
N ILE A 368 -26.94 -14.03 3.86
CA ILE A 368 -26.61 -14.44 5.23
C ILE A 368 -27.43 -13.57 6.18
N ASP A 369 -28.13 -14.18 7.13
CA ASP A 369 -28.83 -13.44 8.18
C ASP A 369 -27.81 -12.84 9.15
N THR A 370 -27.75 -11.51 9.17
CA THR A 370 -26.73 -10.78 9.94
C THR A 370 -26.99 -10.83 11.44
N ALA A 371 -28.26 -10.92 11.86
CA ALA A 371 -28.59 -10.96 13.28
C ALA A 371 -28.25 -12.33 13.88
N GLU A 372 -28.52 -13.40 13.13
CA GLU A 372 -28.09 -14.75 13.50
C GLU A 372 -26.57 -14.90 13.46
N LEU A 373 -25.90 -14.33 12.44
CA LEU A 373 -24.44 -14.34 12.37
C LEU A 373 -23.80 -13.58 13.54
N ASP A 374 -24.28 -12.40 13.89
CA ASP A 374 -23.77 -11.64 15.05
C ASP A 374 -23.94 -12.44 16.36
N ALA A 375 -25.12 -13.02 16.58
CA ALA A 375 -25.39 -13.86 17.74
C ALA A 375 -24.48 -15.11 17.78
N ALA A 376 -24.26 -15.75 16.62
CA ALA A 376 -23.37 -16.89 16.48
C ALA A 376 -21.91 -16.53 16.77
N LEU A 377 -21.44 -15.36 16.34
CA LEU A 377 -20.08 -14.88 16.63
C LEU A 377 -19.87 -14.56 18.10
N ASP A 378 -20.90 -14.06 18.79
CA ASP A 378 -20.86 -13.85 20.24
C ASP A 378 -20.85 -15.17 21.01
N ALA A 379 -21.62 -16.17 20.58
CA ALA A 379 -21.55 -17.53 21.11
C ALA A 379 -20.17 -18.16 20.87
N ALA A 380 -19.62 -17.96 19.67
CA ALA A 380 -18.32 -18.48 19.29
C ALA A 380 -17.16 -17.87 20.07
N ALA A 381 -17.28 -16.59 20.47
CA ALA A 381 -16.32 -15.95 21.37
C ALA A 381 -16.28 -16.62 22.77
N SER A 382 -17.33 -17.38 23.12
CA SER A 382 -17.41 -18.21 24.32
C SER A 382 -17.08 -19.69 24.05
N GLY A 383 -16.61 -20.02 22.85
CA GLY A 383 -16.24 -21.39 22.45
C GLY A 383 -17.42 -22.30 22.13
N LEU A 384 -18.59 -21.74 21.80
CA LEU A 384 -19.80 -22.49 21.49
C LEU A 384 -20.12 -22.45 20.00
N ASP A 385 -20.48 -23.61 19.44
CA ASP A 385 -21.05 -23.71 18.10
C ASP A 385 -22.46 -23.08 18.07
N SER A 386 -22.84 -22.56 16.91
CA SER A 386 -24.17 -21.98 16.69
C SER A 386 -24.62 -22.20 15.25
N ASP A 387 -25.87 -21.88 14.94
CA ASP A 387 -26.43 -22.00 13.60
C ASP A 387 -26.72 -20.62 13.01
N VAL A 388 -26.44 -20.46 11.72
CA VAL A 388 -26.68 -19.23 10.95
C VAL A 388 -27.42 -19.57 9.68
N THR A 389 -28.44 -18.81 9.34
CA THR A 389 -29.14 -18.95 8.06
C THR A 389 -28.29 -18.40 6.92
N VAL A 390 -27.89 -19.27 5.99
CA VAL A 390 -27.13 -18.97 4.78
C VAL A 390 -27.90 -19.47 3.57
N ALA A 391 -28.21 -18.57 2.64
CA ALA A 391 -29.06 -18.81 1.46
C ALA A 391 -30.40 -19.49 1.77
N GLY A 392 -30.98 -19.21 2.94
CA GLY A 392 -32.25 -19.79 3.39
C GLY A 392 -32.15 -21.19 4.00
N GLU A 393 -30.95 -21.72 4.17
CA GLU A 393 -30.66 -23.00 4.83
C GLU A 393 -29.91 -22.77 6.15
N THR A 394 -30.12 -23.64 7.13
CA THR A 394 -29.39 -23.62 8.40
C THR A 394 -27.97 -24.14 8.18
N ALA A 395 -26.97 -23.29 8.41
CA ALA A 395 -25.55 -23.63 8.29
C ALA A 395 -24.86 -23.51 9.67
N PRO A 396 -24.12 -24.54 10.13
CA PRO A 396 -23.46 -24.49 11.42
C PRO A 396 -22.21 -23.61 11.35
N LEU A 397 -22.11 -22.66 12.28
CA LEU A 397 -20.89 -21.96 12.63
C LEU A 397 -20.19 -22.73 13.74
N THR A 398 -19.09 -23.40 13.38
CA THR A 398 -18.33 -24.25 14.32
C THR A 398 -17.08 -23.55 14.84
N VAL A 399 -16.70 -23.81 16.09
CA VAL A 399 -15.50 -23.27 16.72
C VAL A 399 -14.47 -24.38 16.94
N ASP A 400 -13.25 -24.14 16.47
CA ASP A 400 -12.10 -25.03 16.67
C ASP A 400 -10.88 -24.27 17.23
N GLU A 401 -9.76 -24.97 17.41
CA GLU A 401 -8.52 -24.40 17.96
C GLU A 401 -7.92 -23.27 17.09
N ASP A 402 -8.26 -23.19 15.80
CA ASP A 402 -7.74 -22.20 14.86
C ASP A 402 -8.76 -21.09 14.52
N GLY A 403 -10.00 -21.16 15.01
CA GLY A 403 -10.99 -20.09 14.89
C GLY A 403 -12.42 -20.58 14.67
N THR A 404 -13.17 -19.82 13.88
CA THR A 404 -14.58 -20.11 13.54
C THR A 404 -14.70 -20.44 12.06
N THR A 405 -15.54 -21.42 11.74
CA THR A 405 -15.79 -21.86 10.37
C THR A 405 -17.27 -21.77 10.05
N LEU A 406 -17.64 -21.10 8.94
CA LEU A 406 -19.02 -21.02 8.44
C LEU A 406 -19.09 -21.50 6.98
N PRO A 407 -19.97 -22.45 6.64
CA PRO A 407 -20.24 -22.81 5.25
C PRO A 407 -20.99 -21.69 4.50
N VAL A 408 -20.44 -21.24 3.36
CA VAL A 408 -21.04 -20.24 2.47
C VAL A 408 -20.83 -20.67 1.01
N GLY A 409 -21.88 -21.24 0.41
CA GLY A 409 -21.85 -21.75 -0.95
C GLY A 409 -20.76 -22.82 -1.15
N PRO A 410 -19.80 -22.63 -2.08
CA PRO A 410 -18.69 -23.57 -2.28
C PRO A 410 -17.65 -23.55 -1.17
N PHE A 411 -17.72 -22.62 -0.21
CA PHE A 411 -16.61 -22.34 0.71
C PHE A 411 -16.92 -22.68 2.17
N ARG A 412 -15.90 -23.15 2.89
CA ARG A 412 -15.82 -23.13 4.35
C ARG A 412 -15.02 -21.90 4.75
N LEU A 413 -15.74 -20.84 5.11
CA LEU A 413 -15.13 -19.58 5.51
C LEU A 413 -14.51 -19.72 6.89
N ARG A 414 -13.18 -19.59 6.96
CA ARG A 414 -12.43 -19.72 8.21
C ARG A 414 -11.85 -18.39 8.65
N GLY A 415 -12.02 -18.07 9.93
CA GLY A 415 -11.26 -17.02 10.60
C GLY A 415 -11.74 -16.77 12.03
N THR A 416 -11.08 -15.83 12.70
CA THR A 416 -11.40 -15.49 14.10
C THR A 416 -12.66 -14.64 14.20
N ALA A 417 -13.27 -14.58 15.39
CA ALA A 417 -14.40 -13.68 15.64
C ALA A 417 -14.06 -12.21 15.31
N ASP A 418 -12.82 -11.78 15.56
CA ASP A 418 -12.36 -10.43 15.22
C ASP A 418 -12.26 -10.20 13.70
N GLN A 419 -11.83 -11.21 12.95
CA GLN A 419 -11.79 -11.16 11.48
C GLN A 419 -13.20 -11.08 10.88
N TRP A 420 -14.15 -11.83 11.44
CA TRP A 420 -15.56 -11.72 11.08
C TRP A 420 -16.12 -10.33 11.37
N ARG A 421 -15.90 -9.79 12.57
CA ARG A 421 -16.36 -8.44 12.93
C ARG A 421 -15.76 -7.37 12.03
N LEU A 422 -14.49 -7.52 11.64
CA LEU A 422 -13.85 -6.63 10.66
C LEU A 422 -14.50 -6.75 9.28
N ALA A 423 -14.69 -7.98 8.77
CA ALA A 423 -15.31 -8.23 7.47
C ALA A 423 -16.75 -7.68 7.41
N LEU A 424 -17.53 -7.84 8.48
CA LEU A 424 -18.87 -7.26 8.60
C LEU A 424 -18.81 -5.73 8.60
N LYS A 425 -17.91 -5.14 9.41
CA LYS A 425 -17.74 -3.68 9.44
C LYS A 425 -17.36 -3.11 8.06
N GLU A 426 -16.52 -3.81 7.30
CA GLU A 426 -16.15 -3.41 5.94
C GLU A 426 -17.30 -3.61 4.95
N ALA A 427 -18.02 -4.73 5.00
CA ALA A 427 -19.17 -4.97 4.13
C ALA A 427 -20.29 -3.94 4.35
N PHE A 428 -20.44 -3.42 5.58
CA PHE A 428 -21.44 -2.41 5.92
C PHE A 428 -20.91 -0.96 5.89
N SER A 429 -19.63 -0.72 5.56
CA SER A 429 -19.09 0.66 5.54
C SER A 429 -19.73 1.52 4.46
N ASP A 430 -20.11 0.90 3.34
CA ASP A 430 -20.80 1.50 2.20
C ASP A 430 -22.11 0.75 1.89
N ALA A 431 -22.92 0.47 2.93
CA ALA A 431 -24.11 -0.36 2.79
C ALA A 431 -25.10 0.19 1.75
N LEU A 432 -25.55 -0.69 0.85
CA LEU A 432 -26.51 -0.35 -0.20
C LEU A 432 -27.96 -0.37 0.34
N PRO A 433 -28.91 0.34 -0.30
CA PRO A 433 -30.31 0.28 0.11
C PRO A 433 -30.85 -1.16 0.07
N ALA A 434 -31.55 -1.61 1.12
CA ALA A 434 -32.06 -2.98 1.17
C ALA A 434 -33.03 -3.34 0.02
N ALA A 435 -33.67 -2.34 -0.60
CA ALA A 435 -34.51 -2.51 -1.78
C ALA A 435 -33.72 -2.95 -3.02
N ASP A 436 -32.42 -2.66 -3.06
CA ASP A 436 -31.52 -3.02 -4.17
C ASP A 436 -30.84 -4.38 -3.93
N CYS A 437 -31.13 -5.04 -2.80
CA CYS A 437 -30.58 -6.35 -2.49
C CYS A 437 -31.16 -7.40 -3.48
N PRO A 438 -30.32 -8.02 -4.33
CA PRO A 438 -30.79 -9.00 -5.30
C PRO A 438 -31.60 -10.10 -4.61
N GLU A 439 -32.78 -10.41 -5.15
CA GLU A 439 -33.54 -11.61 -4.80
C GLU A 439 -32.79 -12.81 -5.39
N GLY A 440 -31.71 -13.23 -4.72
CA GLY A 440 -30.86 -14.32 -5.20
C GLY A 440 -31.65 -15.61 -5.40
N GLU A 441 -31.40 -16.30 -6.52
CA GLU A 441 -31.81 -17.70 -6.69
C GLU A 441 -31.04 -18.56 -5.67
N SER A 442 -31.66 -18.89 -4.53
CA SER A 442 -31.13 -19.89 -3.59
C SER A 442 -31.01 -21.24 -4.28
N ARG A 443 -29.86 -21.50 -4.90
CA ARG A 443 -29.46 -22.85 -5.30
C ARG A 443 -28.44 -23.34 -4.29
N ALA A 444 -28.75 -24.46 -3.65
CA ALA A 444 -27.78 -25.19 -2.85
C ALA A 444 -26.57 -25.55 -3.74
N TRP A 445 -25.37 -25.28 -3.24
CA TRP A 445 -24.15 -25.67 -3.94
C TRP A 445 -24.01 -27.20 -3.89
N VAL A 446 -23.85 -27.84 -5.04
CA VAL A 446 -23.67 -29.30 -5.14
C VAL A 446 -22.22 -29.57 -5.51
N GLY A 447 -21.39 -29.83 -4.50
CA GLY A 447 -19.96 -30.12 -4.63
C GLY A 447 -19.26 -30.14 -3.28
N ASP A 448 -18.00 -30.58 -3.25
CA ASP A 448 -17.19 -30.54 -2.02
C ASP A 448 -16.91 -29.09 -1.62
N ALA A 449 -17.15 -28.76 -0.34
CA ALA A 449 -16.87 -27.43 0.18
C ALA A 449 -15.35 -27.24 0.38
N GLU A 450 -14.80 -26.19 -0.22
CA GLU A 450 -13.37 -25.86 -0.19
C GLU A 450 -13.07 -24.87 0.93
N GLU A 451 -11.87 -24.92 1.54
CA GLU A 451 -11.48 -23.94 2.55
C GLU A 451 -11.22 -22.55 1.93
N PHE A 452 -11.76 -21.49 2.54
CA PHE A 452 -11.55 -20.10 2.13
C PHE A 452 -11.31 -19.23 3.37
N LEU A 453 -10.21 -18.48 3.41
CA LEU A 453 -9.89 -17.66 4.58
C LEU A 453 -10.63 -16.32 4.50
N LEU A 454 -11.16 -15.83 5.62
CA LEU A 454 -11.75 -14.49 5.69
C LEU A 454 -10.78 -13.37 5.29
N ALA A 455 -9.48 -13.60 5.46
CA ALA A 455 -8.44 -12.68 5.02
C ALA A 455 -8.36 -12.52 3.49
N ASP A 456 -8.93 -13.47 2.72
CA ASP A 456 -8.91 -13.50 1.27
C ASP A 456 -10.20 -12.92 0.63
N LEU A 457 -11.11 -12.37 1.45
CA LEU A 457 -12.32 -11.71 0.96
C LEU A 457 -11.99 -10.55 0.01
N GLY A 458 -12.65 -10.54 -1.15
CA GLY A 458 -12.63 -9.40 -2.07
C GLY A 458 -13.67 -8.38 -1.64
N VAL A 459 -13.26 -7.16 -1.30
CA VAL A 459 -14.20 -6.07 -1.03
C VAL A 459 -14.59 -5.42 -2.35
N GLN A 460 -15.86 -5.51 -2.77
CA GLN A 460 -16.38 -4.59 -3.78
C GLN A 460 -16.58 -3.23 -3.11
N ARG A 461 -15.74 -2.26 -3.46
CA ARG A 461 -16.11 -0.84 -3.33
C ARG A 461 -16.60 -0.40 -4.70
N ALA A 462 -17.87 0.00 -4.79
CA ALA A 462 -18.46 0.55 -6.01
C ALA A 462 -17.73 1.83 -6.48
#